data_AF-A0A3S4LVX8-F1
#
_entry.id   AF-A0A3S4LVX8-F1
#
_cell.length_a   1.000
_cell.length_b   1.000
_cell.length_c   1.000
_cell.angle_alpha   90.00
_cell.angle_beta   90.00
_cell.angle_gamma   90.00
#
_symmetry.space_group_name_H-M   'P 1'
#
loop_
_entity.id
_entity.type
_entity.pdbx_description
1 polymer ?
#
loop_
_entity_poly.entity_id
_entity_poly.type
_entity_poly.pdbx_seq_one_letter_code
_entity_poly.pdbx_strand_id
1 'polypeptide(L)'
;MRLATPRVNLSESLTSVPGLQVQNRQNYAQDLQISIRGFGSRSAFGVRGIRLYVDGIPATMPDGQGQISNIDINSIQDVEVLRGPFSALYGNASGGVINVTTETGRQPPTLEASSYYGSYGSWRYGLKATGAMGDGTQPGDVDYTVSTTRFTTHGYRDHSGARKNLANAKLGVRLDDCQ
;
A
#
# COMPACT_ATOMS: atom_id res chain seq x y z
N MET A 1 5.80 11.47 -17.88
CA MET A 1 5.28 12.45 -16.89
C MET A 1 4.68 11.68 -15.72
N ARG A 2 5.28 11.73 -14.51
CA ARG A 2 4.60 11.26 -13.30
C ARG A 2 3.50 12.27 -12.98
N LEU A 3 2.23 11.86 -13.07
CA LEU A 3 1.11 12.67 -12.60
C LEU A 3 1.32 12.98 -11.11
N ALA A 4 1.14 14.23 -10.71
CA ALA A 4 1.19 14.64 -9.31
C ALA A 4 -0.04 14.08 -8.58
N THR A 5 0.03 12.80 -8.20
CA THR A 5 -1.01 12.14 -7.40
C THR A 5 -0.82 12.46 -5.92
N PRO A 6 -1.89 12.65 -5.13
CA PRO A 6 -1.80 12.87 -3.69
C PRO A 6 -1.01 11.79 -2.93
N ARG A 7 -0.97 10.55 -3.45
CA ARG A 7 -0.34 9.36 -2.83
C ARG A 7 -0.90 9.09 -1.42
N VAL A 8 -2.19 9.37 -1.23
CA VAL A 8 -2.88 9.17 0.06
C VAL A 8 -3.64 7.84 0.07
N ASN A 9 -4.32 7.53 -1.03
CA ASN A 9 -5.22 6.38 -1.14
C ASN A 9 -4.86 5.46 -2.31
N LEU A 10 -4.94 4.14 -2.10
CA LEU A 10 -4.66 3.14 -3.15
C LEU A 10 -5.58 3.29 -4.37
N SER A 11 -6.77 3.87 -4.19
CA SER A 11 -7.69 4.23 -5.28
C SER A 11 -7.06 5.14 -6.33
N GLU A 12 -6.08 5.94 -5.97
CA GLU A 12 -5.45 6.91 -6.89
C GLU A 12 -4.57 6.20 -7.94
N SER A 13 -4.03 5.01 -7.60
CA SER A 13 -3.13 4.27 -8.47
C SER A 13 -3.75 3.00 -9.06
N LEU A 14 -4.70 2.37 -8.35
CA LEU A 14 -5.26 1.07 -8.74
C LEU A 14 -6.53 1.13 -9.60
N THR A 15 -7.05 2.32 -9.90
CA THR A 15 -8.27 2.49 -10.71
C THR A 15 -8.12 2.04 -12.16
N SER A 16 -6.90 1.87 -12.66
CA SER A 16 -6.61 1.40 -14.02
C SER A 16 -6.67 -0.12 -14.18
N VAL A 17 -6.73 -0.89 -13.09
CA VAL A 17 -6.72 -2.36 -13.16
C VAL A 17 -8.11 -2.89 -13.54
N PRO A 18 -8.28 -3.57 -14.69
CA PRO A 18 -9.61 -4.00 -15.12
C PRO A 18 -10.22 -5.02 -14.16
N GLY A 19 -11.52 -4.90 -13.87
CA GLY A 19 -12.22 -5.80 -12.95
C GLY A 19 -11.82 -5.68 -11.47
N LEU A 20 -10.92 -4.75 -11.13
CA LEU A 20 -10.74 -4.24 -9.78
C LEU A 20 -11.53 -2.94 -9.66
N GLN A 21 -12.37 -2.83 -8.63
CA GLN A 21 -13.09 -1.62 -8.31
C GLN A 21 -12.63 -1.14 -6.94
N VAL A 22 -12.03 0.04 -6.89
CA VAL A 22 -11.63 0.70 -5.65
C VAL A 22 -12.40 2.01 -5.53
N GLN A 23 -13.27 2.11 -4.54
CA GLN A 23 -14.01 3.33 -4.24
C GLN A 23 -13.48 3.96 -2.95
N ASN A 24 -13.03 5.20 -3.05
CA ASN A 24 -12.61 5.99 -1.91
C ASN A 24 -13.83 6.64 -1.27
N ARG A 25 -14.11 6.30 0.00
CA ARG A 25 -15.24 6.86 0.76
C ARG A 25 -14.94 8.27 1.31
N GLN A 26 -13.70 8.75 1.15
CA GLN A 26 -13.16 9.99 1.75
C GLN A 26 -13.43 10.09 3.26
N ASN A 27 -13.57 8.94 3.91
CA ASN A 27 -13.78 8.81 5.34
C ASN A 27 -12.67 7.91 5.86
N TYR A 28 -11.61 8.53 6.40
CA TYR A 28 -10.44 7.82 6.89
C TYR A 28 -10.67 7.06 8.21
N ALA A 29 -11.87 7.16 8.80
CA ALA A 29 -12.31 6.28 9.87
C ALA A 29 -12.85 4.93 9.35
N GLN A 30 -12.93 4.77 8.02
CA GLN A 30 -13.35 3.54 7.36
C GLN A 30 -12.36 3.18 6.24
N ASP A 31 -12.18 1.89 5.99
CA ASP A 31 -11.37 1.44 4.85
C ASP A 31 -12.05 1.77 3.51
N LEU A 32 -11.24 1.79 2.45
CA LEU A 32 -11.75 1.91 1.08
C LEU A 32 -12.57 0.66 0.73
N GLN A 33 -13.60 0.87 -0.08
CA GLN A 33 -14.37 -0.24 -0.61
C GLN A 33 -13.61 -0.81 -1.81
N ILE A 34 -13.07 -2.02 -1.66
CA ILE A 34 -12.36 -2.75 -2.72
C ILE A 34 -13.19 -3.97 -3.10
N SER A 35 -13.37 -4.18 -4.40
CA SER A 35 -13.94 -5.42 -4.93
C SER A 35 -13.22 -5.90 -6.19
N ILE A 36 -13.16 -7.21 -6.39
CA ILE A 36 -12.59 -7.85 -7.58
C ILE A 36 -13.68 -8.70 -8.23
N ARG A 37 -14.08 -8.37 -9.46
CA ARG A 37 -15.15 -9.05 -10.20
C ARG A 37 -16.42 -9.29 -9.35
N GLY A 38 -16.78 -8.31 -8.51
CA GLY A 38 -17.96 -8.36 -7.63
C GLY A 38 -17.72 -8.97 -6.24
N PHE A 39 -16.62 -9.70 -6.02
CA PHE A 39 -16.25 -10.19 -4.69
C PHE A 39 -15.80 -9.04 -3.80
N GLY A 40 -16.40 -8.93 -2.60
CA GLY A 40 -16.19 -7.82 -1.67
C GLY A 40 -17.12 -6.62 -1.85
N SER A 41 -17.92 -6.58 -2.92
CA SER A 41 -18.89 -5.50 -3.18
C SER A 41 -19.93 -5.34 -2.07
N ARG A 42 -20.34 -6.45 -1.43
CA ARG A 42 -21.34 -6.47 -0.35
C ARG A 42 -20.82 -6.06 1.02
N SER A 43 -19.52 -5.76 1.14
CA SER A 43 -18.94 -5.35 2.42
C SER A 43 -19.42 -3.94 2.79
N ALA A 44 -20.20 -3.81 3.85
CA ALA A 44 -20.69 -2.51 4.34
C ALA A 44 -19.55 -1.65 4.92
N PHE A 45 -18.55 -2.29 5.53
CA PHE A 45 -17.35 -1.69 6.11
C PHE A 45 -16.16 -2.63 5.91
N GLY A 46 -14.96 -2.08 5.75
CA GLY A 46 -13.77 -2.91 5.53
C GLY A 46 -13.75 -3.59 4.16
N VAL A 47 -12.71 -4.38 3.95
CA VAL A 47 -12.57 -5.22 2.76
C VAL A 47 -12.96 -6.65 3.13
N ARG A 48 -13.77 -7.34 2.31
CA ARG A 48 -14.13 -8.75 2.53
C ARG A 48 -14.08 -9.54 1.23
N GLY A 49 -13.87 -10.86 1.33
CA GLY A 49 -13.94 -11.78 0.18
C GLY A 49 -12.79 -11.69 -0.83
N ILE A 50 -11.78 -10.86 -0.54
CA ILE A 50 -10.50 -10.81 -1.25
C ILE A 50 -9.37 -10.89 -0.23
N ARG A 51 -8.23 -11.45 -0.63
CA ARG A 51 -7.04 -11.48 0.22
C ARG A 51 -6.11 -10.32 -0.08
N LEU A 52 -5.51 -9.77 0.97
CA LEU A 52 -4.56 -8.68 0.91
C LEU A 52 -3.27 -9.11 1.59
N TYR A 53 -2.15 -8.85 0.93
CA TYR A 53 -0.81 -9.06 1.47
C TYR A 53 0.00 -7.78 1.34
N VAL A 54 0.84 -7.52 2.33
CA VAL A 54 1.82 -6.44 2.35
C VAL A 54 3.14 -7.05 2.76
N ASP A 55 4.10 -7.12 1.84
CA ASP A 55 5.40 -7.78 2.04
C ASP A 55 5.25 -9.23 2.55
N GLY A 56 4.27 -9.96 2.03
CA GLY A 56 3.94 -11.32 2.45
C GLY A 56 3.17 -11.43 3.78
N ILE A 57 2.99 -10.34 4.52
CA ILE A 57 2.19 -10.29 5.74
C ILE A 57 0.71 -10.16 5.34
N PRO A 58 -0.18 -11.05 5.81
CA PRO A 58 -1.60 -10.97 5.49
C PRO A 58 -2.23 -9.75 6.18
N ALA A 59 -2.74 -8.81 5.38
CA ALA A 59 -3.59 -7.71 5.86
C ALA A 59 -5.07 -8.11 5.95
N THR A 60 -5.36 -9.41 5.77
CA THR A 60 -6.67 -10.02 5.90
C THR A 60 -6.65 -11.07 6.98
N MET A 61 -7.61 -10.97 7.89
CA MET A 61 -7.82 -11.90 8.99
C MET A 61 -8.41 -13.23 8.48
N PRO A 62 -8.29 -14.33 9.25
CA PRO A 62 -8.83 -15.64 8.86
C PRO A 62 -10.34 -15.67 8.64
N ASP A 63 -11.08 -14.74 9.27
CA ASP A 63 -12.52 -14.54 9.09
C ASP A 63 -12.89 -13.84 7.77
N GLY A 64 -11.88 -13.47 6.97
CA GLY A 64 -12.02 -12.85 5.66
C GLY A 64 -12.15 -11.33 5.70
N GLN A 65 -12.06 -10.68 6.87
CA GLN A 65 -12.01 -9.21 6.98
C GLN A 65 -10.60 -8.68 6.71
N GLY A 66 -10.48 -7.64 5.89
CA GLY A 66 -9.22 -7.00 5.55
C GLY A 66 -9.24 -5.51 5.85
N GLN A 67 -8.05 -5.02 6.19
CA GLN A 67 -7.77 -3.60 6.43
C GLN A 67 -6.67 -3.13 5.50
N ILE A 68 -6.81 -1.92 4.95
CA ILE A 68 -5.86 -1.33 3.98
C ILE A 68 -5.31 0.01 4.45
N SER A 69 -5.80 0.48 5.60
CA SER A 69 -5.37 1.72 6.23
C SER A 69 -3.88 1.75 6.53
N ASN A 70 -3.21 0.61 6.71
CA ASN A 70 -1.81 0.54 7.15
C ASN A 70 -0.79 0.60 6.00
N ILE A 71 -1.23 0.66 4.74
CA ILE A 71 -0.35 0.61 3.59
C ILE A 71 0.16 2.03 3.28
N ASP A 72 1.48 2.23 3.34
CA ASP A 72 2.12 3.48 2.95
C ASP A 72 2.48 3.50 1.46
N ILE A 73 1.70 4.21 0.67
CA ILE A 73 1.85 4.33 -0.79
C ILE A 73 3.19 4.97 -1.19
N ASN A 74 3.84 5.71 -0.28
CA ASN A 74 5.12 6.33 -0.59
C ASN A 74 6.27 5.32 -0.75
N SER A 75 6.17 4.16 -0.08
CA SER A 75 7.17 3.10 -0.08
C SER A 75 6.78 1.85 -0.88
N ILE A 76 5.64 1.87 -1.59
CA ILE A 76 5.25 0.76 -2.46
C ILE A 76 6.13 0.75 -3.71
N GLN A 77 6.67 -0.42 -4.05
CA GLN A 77 7.31 -0.67 -5.34
C GLN A 77 6.26 -1.04 -6.38
N ASP A 78 5.50 -2.10 -6.08
CA ASP A 78 4.61 -2.77 -7.02
C ASP A 78 3.37 -3.29 -6.29
N VAL A 79 2.25 -3.34 -7.01
CA VAL A 79 0.99 -3.96 -6.54
C VAL A 79 0.54 -4.96 -7.58
N GLU A 80 0.54 -6.23 -7.18
CA GLU A 80 0.11 -7.34 -8.01
C GLU A 80 -1.32 -7.72 -7.66
N VAL A 81 -2.15 -7.97 -8.68
CA VAL A 81 -3.55 -8.33 -8.49
C VAL A 81 -3.87 -9.61 -9.25
N LEU A 82 -3.99 -10.71 -8.50
CA LEU A 82 -4.41 -12.00 -9.02
C LEU A 82 -5.95 -12.09 -8.99
N ARG A 83 -6.55 -12.27 -10.16
CA ARG A 83 -8.02 -12.29 -10.34
C ARG A 83 -8.45 -13.65 -10.86
N GLY A 84 -9.56 -14.18 -10.34
CA GLY A 84 -10.16 -15.44 -10.83
C GLY A 84 -9.78 -16.67 -9.99
N PRO A 85 -10.03 -17.89 -10.51
CA PRO A 85 -10.12 -19.10 -9.69
C PRO A 85 -8.81 -19.49 -8.98
N PHE A 86 -7.66 -19.10 -9.52
CA PHE A 86 -6.36 -19.35 -8.88
C PHE A 86 -6.17 -18.57 -7.57
N SER A 87 -7.00 -17.56 -7.27
CA SER A 87 -6.96 -16.87 -5.97
C SER A 87 -7.24 -17.81 -4.81
N ALA A 88 -8.02 -18.88 -5.03
CA ALA A 88 -8.35 -19.87 -4.00
C ALA A 88 -7.10 -20.55 -3.38
N LEU A 89 -5.97 -20.57 -4.08
CA LEU A 89 -4.71 -21.12 -3.56
C LEU A 89 -4.13 -20.32 -2.38
N TYR A 90 -4.54 -19.06 -2.23
CA TYR A 90 -4.06 -18.15 -1.19
C TYR A 90 -4.94 -18.14 0.08
N GLY A 91 -5.78 -19.16 0.26
CA GLY A 91 -6.62 -19.37 1.44
C GLY A 91 -8.09 -19.02 1.19
N ASN A 92 -8.76 -18.43 2.18
CA ASN A 92 -10.16 -17.97 2.07
C ASN A 92 -10.32 -16.72 1.17
N ALA A 93 -9.68 -16.74 0.01
CA ALA A 93 -9.62 -15.67 -0.99
C ALA A 93 -10.66 -15.94 -2.09
N SER A 94 -11.93 -15.72 -1.75
CA SER A 94 -13.05 -16.15 -2.59
C SER A 94 -13.11 -15.47 -3.97
N GLY A 95 -12.48 -14.30 -4.17
CA GLY A 95 -12.57 -13.57 -5.45
C GLY A 95 -11.30 -13.02 -6.06
N GLY A 96 -10.21 -12.95 -5.30
CA GLY A 96 -8.96 -12.35 -5.76
C GLY A 96 -7.95 -12.15 -4.65
N VAL A 97 -6.70 -11.90 -5.05
CA VAL A 97 -5.58 -11.58 -4.16
C VAL A 97 -4.95 -10.28 -4.63
N ILE A 98 -4.66 -9.39 -3.70
CA ILE A 98 -3.86 -8.19 -3.89
C ILE A 98 -2.60 -8.37 -3.06
N ASN A 99 -1.45 -8.35 -3.73
CA ASN A 99 -0.15 -8.42 -3.08
C ASN A 99 0.57 -7.08 -3.28
N VAL A 100 0.95 -6.44 -2.18
CA VAL A 100 1.68 -5.19 -2.17
C VAL A 100 3.11 -5.47 -1.75
N THR A 101 4.07 -5.04 -2.55
CA THR A 101 5.49 -5.18 -2.24
C THR A 101 6.12 -3.81 -2.09
N THR A 102 6.82 -3.60 -0.97
CA THR A 102 7.52 -2.36 -0.68
C THR A 102 8.91 -2.35 -1.32
N GLU A 103 9.35 -1.15 -1.65
CA GLU A 103 10.59 -0.87 -2.36
C GLU A 103 11.80 -1.48 -1.64
N THR A 104 12.60 -2.24 -2.38
CA THR A 104 13.89 -2.75 -1.91
C THR A 104 14.97 -1.71 -2.16
N GLY A 105 15.84 -1.47 -1.18
CA GLY A 105 16.92 -0.49 -1.30
C GLY A 105 17.93 -0.87 -2.38
N ARG A 106 18.40 0.12 -3.14
CA ARG A 106 19.41 -0.07 -4.19
C ARG A 106 20.42 1.08 -4.18
N GLN A 107 21.55 0.89 -4.86
CA GLN A 107 22.50 1.98 -5.08
C GLN A 107 22.06 2.90 -6.23
N PRO A 108 22.37 4.21 -6.16
CA PRO A 108 22.93 4.92 -5.00
C PRO A 108 21.86 5.17 -3.91
N PRO A 109 22.25 5.40 -2.64
CA PRO A 109 21.32 5.86 -1.62
C PRO A 109 20.59 7.14 -2.06
N THR A 110 19.27 7.12 -1.96
CA THR A 110 18.40 8.24 -2.32
C THR A 110 17.55 8.68 -1.13
N LEU A 111 17.31 9.99 -1.07
CA LEU A 111 16.40 10.61 -0.13
C LEU A 111 15.31 11.33 -0.93
N GLU A 112 14.07 10.92 -0.77
CA GLU A 112 12.90 11.50 -1.42
C GLU A 112 12.06 12.23 -0.37
N ALA A 113 11.89 13.54 -0.55
CA ALA A 113 10.89 14.32 0.17
C ALA A 113 9.68 14.55 -0.74
N SER A 114 8.49 14.30 -0.21
CA SER A 114 7.24 14.55 -0.90
C SER A 114 6.35 15.45 -0.06
N SER A 115 5.67 16.37 -0.71
CA SER A 115 4.64 17.20 -0.08
C SER A 115 3.47 17.36 -1.04
N TYR A 116 2.28 17.48 -0.47
CA TYR A 116 1.05 17.67 -1.23
C TYR A 116 0.11 18.57 -0.42
N TYR A 117 -0.54 19.49 -1.12
CA TYR A 117 -1.58 20.35 -0.58
C TYR A 117 -2.78 20.27 -1.51
N GLY A 118 -3.97 20.13 -0.92
CA GLY A 118 -5.22 20.00 -1.64
C GLY A 118 -6.37 20.71 -0.92
N SER A 119 -7.53 20.71 -1.58
CA SER A 119 -8.75 21.33 -1.05
C SER A 119 -9.16 20.77 0.31
N TYR A 120 -10.01 21.52 1.01
CA TYR A 120 -10.53 21.15 2.35
C TYR A 120 -9.44 21.08 3.43
N GLY A 121 -8.43 21.95 3.31
CA GLY A 121 -7.30 22.02 4.24
C GLY A 121 -6.54 20.69 4.33
N SER A 122 -6.47 19.95 3.22
CA SER A 122 -5.81 18.65 3.15
C SER A 122 -4.35 18.85 2.82
N TRP A 123 -3.45 18.31 3.64
CA TRP A 123 -2.03 18.34 3.35
C TRP A 123 -1.35 17.05 3.78
N ARG A 124 -0.33 16.66 3.01
CA ARG A 124 0.51 15.50 3.23
C ARG A 124 1.97 15.90 3.12
N TYR A 125 2.80 15.30 3.94
CA TYR A 125 4.23 15.27 3.72
C TYR A 125 4.75 13.87 3.97
N GLY A 126 5.84 13.53 3.30
CA GLY A 126 6.48 12.23 3.40
C GLY A 126 7.96 12.35 3.19
N LEU A 127 8.71 11.57 3.95
CA LEU A 127 10.15 11.38 3.76
C LEU A 127 10.38 9.90 3.52
N LYS A 128 11.13 9.58 2.47
CA LYS A 128 11.57 8.22 2.18
C LYS A 128 13.09 8.23 2.00
N ALA A 129 13.79 7.41 2.77
CA ALA A 129 15.20 7.14 2.60
C ALA A 129 15.36 5.70 2.16
N THR A 130 16.04 5.47 1.04
CA THR A 130 16.25 4.13 0.50
C THR A 130 17.67 4.02 -0.04
N GLY A 131 18.32 2.88 0.17
CA GLY A 131 19.70 2.69 -0.25
C GLY A 131 20.18 1.27 -0.02
N ALA A 132 21.36 0.98 -0.57
CA ALA A 132 22.07 -0.25 -0.32
C ALA A 132 23.55 0.03 -0.06
N MET A 133 24.15 -0.75 0.83
CA MET A 133 25.59 -0.90 1.00
C MET A 133 26.01 -2.17 0.26
N GLY A 134 26.74 -2.02 -0.84
CA GLY A 134 27.03 -3.11 -1.78
C GLY A 134 26.19 -3.09 -3.06
N ASP A 135 26.62 -3.84 -4.06
CA ASP A 135 25.97 -3.94 -5.38
C ASP A 135 24.81 -4.96 -5.40
N GLY A 136 24.55 -5.59 -4.26
CA GLY A 136 23.53 -6.61 -4.05
C GLY A 136 24.00 -8.01 -4.42
N THR A 137 25.26 -8.18 -4.84
CA THR A 137 25.81 -9.45 -5.31
C THR A 137 26.63 -10.19 -4.26
N GLN A 138 27.11 -9.51 -3.21
CA GLN A 138 28.06 -10.09 -2.27
C GLN A 138 27.39 -10.46 -0.93
N PRO A 139 27.83 -11.56 -0.28
CA PRO A 139 27.49 -11.81 1.12
C PRO A 139 27.94 -10.64 1.99
N GLY A 140 27.03 -10.13 2.82
CA GLY A 140 27.23 -8.93 3.63
C GLY A 140 26.61 -7.67 3.05
N ASP A 141 26.09 -7.70 1.82
CA ASP A 141 25.35 -6.56 1.27
C ASP A 141 24.07 -6.30 2.06
N VAL A 142 23.83 -5.03 2.37
CA VAL A 142 22.70 -4.58 3.19
C VAL A 142 21.88 -3.58 2.39
N ASP A 143 20.58 -3.80 2.32
CA ASP A 143 19.64 -2.84 1.75
C ASP A 143 18.65 -2.34 2.80
N TYR A 144 18.22 -1.10 2.64
CA TYR A 144 17.27 -0.46 3.53
C TYR A 144 16.31 0.43 2.76
N THR A 145 15.06 0.45 3.22
CA THR A 145 14.05 1.40 2.80
C THR A 145 13.23 1.80 4.02
N VAL A 146 13.18 3.10 4.31
CA VAL A 146 12.42 3.67 5.41
C VAL A 146 11.56 4.79 4.85
N SER A 147 10.27 4.78 5.16
CA SER A 147 9.33 5.82 4.77
C SER A 147 8.48 6.25 5.95
N THR A 148 8.29 7.55 6.09
CA THR A 148 7.39 8.13 7.07
C THR A 148 6.51 9.15 6.37
N THR A 149 5.21 9.09 6.61
CA THR A 149 4.25 9.98 5.99
C THR A 149 3.23 10.46 6.99
N ARG A 150 2.86 11.74 6.87
CA ARG A 150 1.83 12.36 7.70
C ARG A 150 0.86 13.09 6.80
N PHE A 151 -0.40 12.77 6.99
CA PHE A 151 -1.52 13.35 6.26
C PHE A 151 -2.54 13.88 7.26
N THR A 152 -3.09 15.05 6.98
CA THR A 152 -4.20 15.61 7.73
C THR A 152 -5.15 16.33 6.80
N THR A 153 -6.44 16.31 7.14
CA THR A 153 -7.49 16.96 6.37
C THR A 153 -8.57 17.48 7.31
N HIS A 154 -9.19 18.61 6.96
CA HIS A 154 -10.37 19.10 7.66
C HIS A 154 -11.65 18.43 7.15
N GLY A 155 -11.56 17.70 6.03
CA GLY A 155 -12.67 16.97 5.42
C GLY A 155 -13.56 17.87 4.56
N TYR A 156 -14.14 17.29 3.51
CA TYR A 156 -15.13 17.99 2.68
C TYR A 156 -16.47 18.17 3.38
N ARG A 157 -16.85 17.22 4.25
CA ARG A 157 -18.10 17.22 5.01
C ARG A 157 -17.83 17.56 6.48
N ASP A 158 -18.86 18.06 7.15
CA ASP A 158 -18.82 18.29 8.59
C ASP A 158 -18.45 17.00 9.35
N HIS A 159 -17.64 17.14 10.40
CA HIS A 159 -17.12 16.01 11.19
C HIS A 159 -16.33 14.95 10.39
N SER A 160 -15.76 15.31 9.22
CA SER A 160 -14.97 14.39 8.39
C SER A 160 -13.45 14.63 8.47
N GLY A 161 -12.99 15.41 9.45
CA GLY A 161 -11.56 15.67 9.66
C GLY A 161 -10.81 14.39 10.04
N ALA A 162 -9.58 14.25 9.55
CA ALA A 162 -8.77 13.06 9.79
C ALA A 162 -7.28 13.38 9.87
N ARG A 163 -6.57 12.56 10.65
CA ARG A 163 -5.11 12.59 10.78
C ARG A 163 -4.58 11.17 10.64
N LYS A 164 -3.61 10.97 9.77
CA LYS A 164 -3.01 9.67 9.48
C LYS A 164 -1.50 9.81 9.45
N ASN A 165 -0.82 9.07 10.31
CA ASN A 165 0.63 8.97 10.34
C ASN A 165 0.99 7.53 10.02
N LEU A 166 1.85 7.31 9.05
CA LEU A 166 2.36 5.99 8.68
C LEU A 166 3.87 6.00 8.78
N ALA A 167 4.41 4.91 9.27
CA ALA A 167 5.84 4.61 9.20
C ALA A 167 5.96 3.18 8.65
N ASN A 168 6.84 3.02 7.68
CA ASN A 168 7.17 1.72 7.11
C ASN A 168 8.68 1.60 7.00
N ALA A 169 9.21 0.43 7.31
CA ALA A 169 10.64 0.14 7.22
C ALA A 169 10.84 -1.29 6.76
N LYS A 170 11.73 -1.45 5.78
CA LYS A 170 12.17 -2.74 5.24
C LYS A 170 13.69 -2.74 5.22
N LEU A 171 14.27 -3.82 5.74
CA LEU A 171 15.72 -4.03 5.82
C LEU A 171 16.01 -5.41 5.25
N GLY A 172 17.06 -5.51 4.43
CA GLY A 172 17.55 -6.76 3.87
C GLY A 172 19.04 -6.91 4.14
N VAL A 173 19.47 -8.15 4.38
CA VAL A 173 20.87 -8.52 4.53
C VAL A 173 21.08 -9.79 3.73
N ARG A 174 22.05 -9.77 2.81
CA ARG A 174 22.47 -10.96 2.08
C ARG A 174 23.44 -11.76 2.94
N LEU A 175 23.00 -12.92 3.43
CA LEU A 175 23.80 -13.74 4.36
C LEU A 175 24.83 -14.60 3.63
N ASP A 176 24.48 -15.08 2.45
CA ASP A 176 25.27 -15.99 1.63
C ASP A 176 24.96 -15.83 0.13
N ASP A 177 25.78 -16.47 -0.69
CA ASP A 177 25.48 -16.67 -2.10
C ASP A 177 24.50 -17.84 -2.19
N CYS A 178 23.21 -17.54 -2.39
CA CYS A 178 22.27 -18.59 -2.76
C CYS A 178 22.76 -19.26 -4.07
N GLN A 179 23.20 -20.52 -3.96
CA GLN A 179 23.34 -21.43 -5.08
C GLN A 179 21.98 -21.77 -5.70
#